data_AF-A0A349CTY8-F1
#
_entry.id   AF-A0A349CTY8-F1
#
_cell.length_a   1.000
_cell.length_b   1.000
_cell.length_c   1.000
_cell.angle_alpha   90.00
_cell.angle_beta   90.00
_cell.angle_gamma   90.00
#
_symmetry.space_group_name_H-M   'P 1'
#
loop_
_entity.id
_entity.type
_entity.pdbx_description
1 polymer ?
#
loop_
_entity_poly.entity_id
_entity_poly.type
_entity_poly.pdbx_seq_one_letter_code
_entity_poly.pdbx_strand_id
1 'polypeptide(L)'
;MTYPLVAELADAAIPVTVSCRVLKLARQPYYRWRNDPVRDADVLRAYRINALHDAHHDDPTFGYRYLASGRVADEPADGVEAVLAGRDPLVR
;
A
#
# COMPACT_ATOMS: atom_id res chain seq x y z
N MET A 1 -0.47 -11.20 -1.82
CA MET A 1 0.23 -11.99 -0.79
C MET A 1 1.70 -11.67 -0.92
N THR A 2 2.27 -11.12 0.14
CA THR A 2 3.66 -10.63 0.18
C THR A 2 4.44 -11.51 1.17
N TYR A 3 5.71 -11.78 0.89
CA TYR A 3 6.54 -12.66 1.73
C TYR A 3 7.84 -11.96 2.20
N PRO A 4 7.75 -10.76 2.81
CA PRO A 4 8.93 -9.95 3.12
C PRO A 4 9.86 -10.66 4.12
N LEU A 5 9.29 -11.20 5.20
CA LEU A 5 10.03 -11.94 6.22
C LEU A 5 10.74 -13.19 5.65
N VAL A 6 10.12 -13.91 4.71
CA VAL A 6 10.76 -15.09 4.10
C VAL A 6 11.95 -14.68 3.22
N ALA A 7 11.87 -13.52 2.57
CA ALA A 7 12.99 -12.96 1.81
C ALA A 7 14.13 -12.53 2.74
N GLU A 8 13.84 -11.79 3.81
CA GLU A 8 14.86 -11.37 4.79
C GLU A 8 15.61 -12.55 5.42
N LEU A 9 14.88 -13.62 5.77
CA LEU A 9 15.50 -14.83 6.30
C LEU A 9 16.37 -15.53 5.26
N ALA A 10 15.95 -15.53 3.99
CA ALA A 10 16.75 -16.10 2.90
C ALA A 10 18.04 -15.31 2.68
N ASP A 11 17.99 -13.98 2.81
CA ASP A 11 19.16 -13.10 2.74
C ASP A 11 20.11 -13.34 3.93
N ALA A 12 19.57 -13.72 5.10
CA ALA A 12 20.34 -14.19 6.25
C ALA A 12 20.84 -15.64 6.14
N ALA A 13 20.84 -16.21 4.92
CA ALA A 13 21.24 -17.59 4.61
C ALA A 13 20.39 -18.69 5.29
N ILE A 14 19.18 -18.37 5.76
CA ILE A 14 18.25 -19.37 6.30
C ILE A 14 17.47 -20.00 5.14
N PRO A 15 17.44 -21.34 5.02
CA PRO A 15 16.72 -21.99 3.93
C PRO A 15 15.23 -21.65 3.91
N VAL A 16 14.73 -21.24 2.74
CA VAL A 16 13.30 -20.97 2.49
C VAL A 16 12.40 -22.14 2.89
N THR A 17 12.90 -23.37 2.77
CA THR A 17 12.19 -24.59 3.19
C THR A 17 11.90 -24.62 4.69
N VAL A 18 12.83 -24.13 5.50
CA VAL A 18 12.71 -24.08 6.96
C VAL A 18 11.79 -22.94 7.36
N SER A 19 12.00 -21.74 6.84
CA SER A 19 11.19 -20.56 7.16
C SER A 19 9.73 -20.74 6.74
N CYS A 20 9.45 -21.23 5.52
CA CYS A 20 8.08 -21.54 5.11
C CYS A 20 7.42 -22.61 5.98
N ARG A 21 8.17 -23.62 6.47
CA ARG A 21 7.63 -24.66 7.34
C ARG A 21 7.27 -24.12 8.72
N VAL A 22 8.15 -23.32 9.33
CA VAL A 22 7.91 -22.70 10.64
C VAL A 22 6.73 -21.74 10.59
N LEU A 23 6.66 -20.91 9.53
CA LEU A 23 5.59 -19.94 9.33
C LEU A 23 4.30 -20.54 8.76
N LYS A 24 4.27 -21.85 8.50
CA LYS A 24 3.14 -22.57 7.89
C LYS A 24 2.67 -21.97 6.56
N LEU A 25 3.61 -21.52 5.74
CA LEU A 25 3.37 -20.93 4.42
C LEU A 25 3.65 -21.93 3.31
N ALA A 26 2.92 -21.81 2.19
CA ALA A 26 3.19 -22.58 1.00
C ALA A 26 4.42 -22.02 0.25
N ARG A 27 5.33 -22.91 -0.17
CA ARG A 27 6.55 -22.55 -0.93
C ARG A 27 6.27 -22.04 -2.34
N GLN A 28 5.28 -22.60 -3.02
CA GLN A 28 5.03 -22.31 -4.43
C GLN A 28 4.58 -20.85 -4.67
N PRO A 29 3.69 -20.29 -3.83
CA PRO A 29 3.38 -18.86 -3.86
C PRO A 29 4.59 -17.95 -3.58
N TYR A 30 5.50 -18.35 -2.68
CA TYR A 30 6.72 -17.58 -2.40
C TYR A 30 7.60 -17.45 -3.65
N TYR A 31 7.89 -18.55 -4.34
CA TYR A 31 8.70 -18.49 -5.56
C TYR A 31 8.02 -17.71 -6.69
N ARG A 32 6.68 -17.78 -6.77
CA ARG A 32 5.92 -16.94 -7.72
C ARG A 32 6.01 -15.46 -7.37
N TRP A 33 5.91 -15.11 -6.09
CA TRP A 33 6.03 -13.73 -5.60
C TRP A 33 7.46 -13.20 -5.74
N ARG A 34 8.48 -14.04 -5.55
CA ARG A 34 9.89 -13.62 -5.63
C ARG A 34 10.27 -13.00 -6.98
N ASN A 35 9.62 -13.42 -8.06
CA ASN A 35 9.87 -12.88 -9.41
C ASN A 35 9.27 -11.50 -9.62
N ASP A 36 8.22 -11.16 -8.86
CA ASP A 36 7.52 -9.88 -8.93
C ASP A 36 7.03 -9.51 -7.51
N PRO A 37 7.96 -9.06 -6.64
CA PRO A 37 7.69 -8.89 -5.22
C PRO A 37 6.88 -7.63 -4.92
N VAL A 38 6.88 -6.65 -5.84
CA VAL A 38 6.17 -5.38 -5.76
C VAL A 38 5.27 -5.25 -6.97
N ARG A 39 3.98 -5.50 -6.80
CA ARG A 39 3.02 -5.44 -7.91
C ARG A 39 2.59 -4.01 -8.18
N ASP A 40 2.13 -3.73 -9.40
CA ASP A 40 1.55 -2.43 -9.76
C ASP A 40 0.42 -1.99 -8.83
N ALA A 41 -0.40 -2.94 -8.36
CA ALA A 41 -1.46 -2.66 -7.39
C ALA A 41 -0.90 -2.23 -6.01
N ASP A 42 0.24 -2.76 -5.60
CA ASP A 42 0.92 -2.39 -4.35
C ASP A 42 1.53 -0.99 -4.47
N VAL A 43 2.10 -0.66 -5.64
CA VAL A 43 2.60 0.68 -5.97
C VAL A 43 1.47 1.71 -5.95
N LEU A 44 0.36 1.43 -6.63
CA LEU A 44 -0.81 2.32 -6.62
C LEU A 44 -1.39 2.50 -5.22
N ARG A 45 -1.39 1.43 -4.41
CA ARG A 45 -1.83 1.50 -3.01
C ARG A 45 -0.90 2.36 -2.17
N ALA A 46 0.42 2.23 -2.33
CA ALA A 46 1.39 3.06 -1.64
C ALA A 46 1.22 4.54 -2.02
N TYR A 47 1.06 4.85 -3.31
CA TYR A 47 0.78 6.21 -3.76
C TYR A 47 -0.48 6.79 -3.11
N ARG A 48 -1.58 6.02 -3.04
CA ARG A 48 -2.82 6.47 -2.39
C ARG A 48 -2.66 6.71 -0.89
N ILE A 49 -1.91 5.84 -0.19
CA ILE A 49 -1.64 6.00 1.24
C ILE A 49 -0.77 7.24 1.48
N ASN A 50 0.27 7.44 0.67
CA ASN A 50 1.13 8.62 0.77
C ASN A 50 0.34 9.90 0.51
N ALA A 51 -0.50 9.93 -0.53
CA ALA A 51 -1.38 11.07 -0.79
C ALA A 51 -2.33 11.39 0.37
N LEU A 52 -2.89 10.36 1.02
CA LEU A 52 -3.72 10.54 2.21
C LEU A 52 -2.91 11.04 3.42
N HIS A 53 -1.69 10.53 3.58
CA HIS A 53 -0.78 10.95 4.63
C HIS A 53 -0.35 12.41 4.44
N ASP A 54 -0.01 12.81 3.22
CA ASP A 54 0.37 14.18 2.87
C ASP A 54 -0.81 15.14 3.11
N ALA A 55 -2.02 14.78 2.67
CA ALA A 55 -3.22 15.54 2.98
C ALA A 55 -3.51 15.66 4.48
N HIS A 56 -3.18 14.64 5.28
CA HIS A 56 -3.31 14.67 6.74
C HIS A 56 -2.22 15.50 7.42
N HIS A 57 -1.02 15.53 6.85
CA HIS A 57 0.07 16.38 7.33
C HIS A 57 -0.30 17.86 7.19
N ASP A 58 -0.90 18.23 6.06
CA ASP A 58 -1.33 19.60 5.78
C ASP A 58 -2.64 19.98 6.50
N ASP A 59 -3.51 18.99 6.77
CA ASP A 59 -4.72 19.15 7.60
C ASP A 59 -4.94 17.93 8.52
N PRO A 60 -4.51 18.00 9.79
CA PRO A 60 -4.67 16.90 10.75
C PRO A 60 -6.12 16.47 11.00
N THR A 61 -7.10 17.32 10.65
CA THR A 61 -8.54 17.01 10.76
C THR A 61 -9.13 16.35 9.52
N PHE A 62 -8.37 16.24 8.43
CA PHE A 62 -8.84 15.76 7.12
C PHE A 62 -9.55 14.40 7.21
N GLY A 63 -8.93 13.43 7.88
CA GLY A 63 -9.49 12.08 8.04
C GLY A 63 -10.85 12.07 8.75
N TYR A 64 -11.02 12.90 9.78
CA TYR A 64 -12.27 12.99 10.53
C TYR A 64 -13.39 13.64 9.74
N ARG A 65 -13.09 14.71 8.98
CA ARG A 65 -14.08 15.36 8.11
C ARG A 65 -14.45 14.48 6.90
N TYR A 66 -13.49 13.76 6.33
CA TYR A 66 -13.74 12.80 5.25
C TYR A 66 -14.72 11.70 5.70
N LEU A 67 -14.47 11.08 6.86
CA LEU A 67 -15.34 10.06 7.43
C LEU A 67 -16.71 10.62 7.89
N ALA A 68 -16.75 11.82 8.46
CA ALA A 68 -17.98 12.48 8.89
C ALA A 68 -18.87 12.94 7.72
N SER A 69 -18.29 13.17 6.54
CA SER A 69 -19.04 13.57 5.34
C SER A 69 -19.86 12.43 4.70
N GLY A 70 -19.70 11.18 5.14
CA GLY A 70 -20.46 10.05 4.62
C GLY A 70 -20.19 9.68 3.15
N ARG A 71 -19.19 10.28 2.50
CA ARG A 71 -18.74 9.92 1.15
C ARG A 71 -17.96 8.60 1.14
N VAL A 72 -18.65 7.50 1.43
CA VAL A 72 -18.16 6.16 1.11
C VAL A 72 -18.95 5.68 -0.10
N ALA A 73 -18.24 5.58 -1.23
CA ALA A 73 -18.63 4.97 -2.50
C ALA A 73 -19.57 5.77 -3.43
N ASP A 74 -19.00 6.13 -4.59
CA ASP A 74 -19.61 6.18 -5.94
C ASP A 74 -19.51 7.51 -6.74
N GLU A 75 -18.36 8.20 -6.70
CA GLU A 75 -17.98 9.17 -7.75
C GLU A 75 -16.45 9.17 -7.96
N PRO A 76 -15.96 9.50 -9.17
CA PRO A 76 -14.56 9.39 -9.50
C PRO A 76 -13.78 10.42 -8.69
N ALA A 77 -12.73 9.93 -8.04
CA ALA A 77 -11.37 10.47 -7.91
C ALA A 77 -10.99 11.95 -8.22
N ASP A 78 -11.89 12.93 -8.35
CA ASP A 78 -11.54 14.32 -8.68
C ASP A 78 -10.59 14.94 -7.66
N GLY A 79 -10.68 14.53 -6.39
CA GLY A 79 -9.77 14.99 -5.33
C GLY A 79 -8.41 14.29 -5.33
N VAL A 80 -8.32 13.02 -5.72
CA VAL A 80 -7.02 12.30 -5.75
C VAL A 80 -6.25 12.58 -7.03
N GLU A 81 -6.93 12.87 -8.14
CA GLU A 81 -6.28 13.29 -9.39
C GLU A 81 -5.71 14.72 -9.28
N ALA A 82 -6.37 15.62 -8.53
CA ALA A 82 -5.83 16.94 -8.20
C ALA A 82 -4.55 16.86 -7.34
N VAL A 83 -4.54 15.98 -6.33
CA VAL A 83 -3.36 15.73 -5.49
C VAL A 83 -2.22 15.11 -6.31
N LEU A 84 -2.52 14.16 -7.23
CA LEU A 84 -1.54 13.60 -8.16
C LEU A 84 -0.99 14.63 -9.18
N ALA A 85 -1.78 15.66 -9.51
CA ALA A 85 -1.39 16.75 -10.41
C ALA A 85 -0.66 17.91 -9.71
N GLY A 86 -0.42 17.81 -8.38
CA GLY A 86 0.16 18.91 -7.59
C GLY A 86 -0.71 20.17 -7.58
N ARG A 87 -2.00 20.05 -7.88
CA ARG A 87 -2.96 21.15 -7.83
C ARG A 87 -3.73 21.07 -6.53
N ASP A 88 -3.52 22.09 -5.71
CA ASP A 88 -4.17 22.27 -4.42
C ASP A 88 -5.71 22.27 -4.60
N PRO A 89 -6.44 21.26 -4.11
CA PRO A 89 -7.87 21.10 -4.38
C PRO A 89 -8.75 22.13 -3.67
N LEU A 90 -8.17 23.04 -2.88
CA LEU A 90 -8.88 24.03 -2.08
C LEU A 90 -8.71 25.49 -2.55
N VAL A 91 -7.93 25.74 -3.60
CA VAL A 91 -7.85 27.09 -4.22
C VAL A 91 -8.75 27.11 -5.44
N ARG A 92 -9.88 27.82 -5.33
CA ARG A 92 -10.74 28.19 -6.45
C ARG A 92 -10.27 29.50 -7.08
#